data_AF-A0A1Q9VLD8-F1
#
_entry.id   AF-A0A1Q9VLD8-F1
#
_cell.length_a   1.000
_cell.length_b   1.000
_cell.length_c   1.000
_cell.angle_alpha   90.00
_cell.angle_beta   90.00
_cell.angle_gamma   90.00
#
_symmetry.space_group_name_H-M   'P 1'
#
loop_
_entity.id
_entity.type
_entity.pdbx_description
1 polymer ?
#
loop_
_entity_poly.entity_id
_entity_poly.type
_entity_poly.pdbx_seq_one_letter_code
_entity_poly.pdbx_strand_id
1 'polypeptide(L)'
;MTDHATDAQRTTPHRCAWCNREIAQEGPGRRRRYCSQSCRQRAYEQRQSLKDTTIPADSVILSKAAAEELTDRLFEVRCAAEDIREAVADGEPSDSVLQLCQELVTLARDAEGVRGRSE
;
A
#
# COMPACT_ATOMS: atom_id res chain seq x y z
N MET A 1 9.29 42.72 -11.66
CA MET A 1 8.84 42.40 -13.04
C MET A 1 9.55 41.12 -13.44
N THR A 2 8.98 39.92 -13.38
CA THR A 2 7.59 39.50 -13.17
C THR A 2 7.66 38.05 -12.65
N ASP A 3 6.77 37.72 -11.73
CA ASP A 3 6.57 36.40 -11.14
C ASP A 3 6.30 35.30 -12.17
N HIS A 4 6.93 34.14 -11.99
CA HIS A 4 6.36 32.85 -12.40
C HIS A 4 6.44 31.85 -11.24
N ALA A 5 5.45 32.01 -10.37
CA ALA A 5 4.78 31.01 -9.54
C ALA A 5 5.44 29.63 -9.39
N THR A 6 6.01 29.43 -8.20
CA THR A 6 5.85 28.23 -7.37
C THR A 6 4.41 27.69 -7.48
N ASP A 7 4.19 26.49 -8.03
CA ASP A 7 3.18 25.51 -7.56
C ASP A 7 3.12 24.26 -8.47
N ALA A 8 4.25 23.55 -8.64
CA ALA A 8 4.17 22.15 -9.06
C ALA A 8 3.87 21.31 -7.80
N GLN A 9 2.66 21.46 -7.28
CA GLN A 9 2.11 20.67 -6.20
C GLN A 9 2.40 19.20 -6.49
N ARG A 10 3.41 18.62 -5.82
CA ARG A 10 3.63 17.19 -5.78
C ARG A 10 2.32 16.58 -5.30
N THR A 11 1.51 16.09 -6.22
CA THR A 11 0.26 15.39 -5.93
C THR A 11 0.66 14.13 -5.18
N THR A 12 0.68 14.20 -3.85
CA THR A 12 0.87 13.02 -3.01
C THR A 12 -0.16 12.00 -3.47
N PRO A 13 0.26 10.81 -3.95
CA PRO A 13 -0.66 9.81 -4.44
C PRO A 13 -1.68 9.51 -3.34
N HIS A 14 -2.96 9.71 -3.64
CA HIS A 14 -4.03 9.46 -2.69
C HIS A 14 -4.31 7.96 -2.68
N ARG A 15 -4.30 7.32 -1.52
CA ARG A 15 -4.54 5.87 -1.39
C ARG A 15 -6.00 5.55 -1.12
N CYS A 16 -6.47 4.43 -1.67
CA CYS A 16 -7.81 3.93 -1.44
C CYS A 16 -8.02 3.61 0.04
N ALA A 17 -9.05 4.19 0.65
CA ALA A 17 -9.35 3.95 2.07
C ALA A 17 -9.82 2.51 2.37
N TRP A 18 -10.02 1.67 1.34
CA TRP A 18 -10.30 0.24 1.49
C TRP A 18 -9.09 -0.62 1.16
N CYS A 19 -8.59 -0.61 -0.08
CA CYS A 19 -7.53 -1.55 -0.50
C CYS A 19 -6.12 -0.97 -0.52
N ASN A 20 -5.92 0.27 -0.07
CA ASN A 20 -4.65 1.01 -0.07
C ASN A 20 -3.98 1.25 -1.45
N ARG A 21 -4.57 0.76 -2.53
CA ARG A 21 -4.12 1.03 -3.91
C ARG A 21 -4.15 2.52 -4.21
N GLU A 22 -3.15 2.99 -4.94
CA GLU A 22 -3.10 4.36 -5.43
C GLU A 22 -4.32 4.69 -6.29
N ILE A 23 -4.85 5.89 -6.11
CA ILE A 23 -5.96 6.43 -6.88
C ILE A 23 -5.40 7.57 -7.73
N ALA A 24 -5.47 7.40 -9.05
CA ALA A 24 -5.23 8.49 -9.98
C ALA A 24 -6.28 9.59 -9.75
N GLN A 25 -5.81 10.81 -9.51
CA GLN A 25 -6.64 12.00 -9.39
C GLN A 25 -6.67 12.69 -10.77
N GLU A 26 -7.82 12.68 -11.43
CA GLU A 26 -8.03 13.37 -12.70
C GLU A 26 -8.74 14.70 -12.46
N GLY A 27 -8.03 15.80 -12.72
CA GLY A 27 -8.60 17.16 -12.74
C GLY A 27 -9.00 17.76 -11.37
N PRO A 28 -9.51 19.00 -11.40
CA PRO A 28 -9.99 19.69 -10.21
C PRO A 28 -11.31 19.09 -9.73
N GLY A 29 -11.41 18.81 -8.43
CA GLY A 29 -12.62 18.27 -7.82
C GLY A 29 -12.39 17.55 -6.49
N ARG A 30 -13.48 17.05 -5.89
CA ARG A 30 -13.41 16.29 -4.64
C ARG A 30 -12.60 15.00 -4.85
N ARG A 31 -11.58 14.79 -4.02
CA ARG A 31 -10.75 13.58 -4.06
C ARG A 31 -11.58 12.32 -3.86
N ARG A 32 -11.33 11.32 -4.69
CA ARG A 32 -11.98 10.00 -4.60
C ARG A 32 -11.42 9.26 -3.38
N ARG A 33 -12.31 8.79 -2.49
CA ARG A 33 -11.90 8.01 -1.31
C ARG A 33 -11.61 6.53 -1.63
N TYR A 34 -12.21 6.01 -2.71
CA TYR A 34 -12.14 4.60 -3.10
C TYR A 34 -11.79 4.46 -4.58
N CYS A 35 -10.98 3.45 -4.92
CA CYS A 35 -10.54 3.20 -6.30
C CYS A 35 -11.66 2.61 -7.18
N SER A 36 -12.66 1.95 -6.58
CA SER A 36 -13.79 1.33 -7.29
C SER A 36 -15.09 1.38 -6.48
N GLN A 37 -16.22 1.12 -7.14
CA GLN A 37 -17.51 0.93 -6.48
C GLN A 37 -17.47 -0.28 -5.53
N SER A 38 -16.79 -1.37 -5.89
CA SER A 38 -16.67 -2.56 -5.02
C SER A 38 -15.93 -2.24 -3.72
N CYS A 39 -14.83 -1.48 -3.77
CA CYS A 39 -14.11 -1.04 -2.58
C CYS A 39 -14.97 -0.16 -1.67
N ARG A 40 -15.83 0.69 -2.26
CA ARG A 40 -16.79 1.50 -1.50
C ARG A 40 -17.84 0.61 -0.82
N GLN A 41 -18.35 -0.40 -1.52
CA GLN A 41 -19.34 -1.34 -1.02
C GLN A 41 -18.79 -2.17 0.15
N ARG A 42 -17.62 -2.79 -0.01
CA ARG A 42 -16.97 -3.56 1.06
C ARG A 42 -16.66 -2.70 2.30
N ALA A 43 -16.27 -1.44 2.10
CA ALA A 43 -16.08 -0.50 3.20
C ALA A 43 -17.37 -0.18 3.96
N TYR A 44 -18.51 -0.15 3.26
CA TYR A 44 -19.81 0.01 3.90
C TYR A 44 -20.21 -1.24 4.67
N GLU A 45 -20.07 -2.42 4.07
CA GLU A 45 -20.37 -3.71 4.71
C GLU A 45 -19.57 -3.92 5.99
N GLN A 46 -18.27 -3.62 6.00
CA GLN A 46 -17.44 -3.70 7.20
C GLN A 46 -17.95 -2.76 8.31
N ARG A 47 -18.34 -1.52 7.97
CA ARG A 47 -18.91 -0.61 8.97
C ARG A 47 -20.24 -1.11 9.49
N GLN A 48 -21.08 -1.66 8.62
CA GLN A 48 -22.39 -2.17 9.00
C GLN A 48 -22.27 -3.42 9.89
N SER A 49 -21.32 -4.32 9.62
CA SER A 49 -21.10 -5.51 10.43
C SER A 49 -20.60 -5.19 11.84
N LEU A 50 -20.00 -4.01 12.06
CA LEU A 50 -19.46 -3.58 13.36
C LEU A 50 -20.39 -2.68 14.16
N LYS A 51 -21.53 -2.27 13.59
CA LYS A 51 -22.45 -1.29 14.17
C LYS A 51 -22.91 -1.63 15.60
N ASP A 52 -23.04 -2.92 15.90
CA ASP A 52 -23.52 -3.42 17.20
C ASP A 52 -22.39 -4.06 18.05
N THR A 53 -21.14 -3.74 17.73
CA THR A 53 -19.96 -4.22 18.46
C THR A 53 -19.26 -3.08 19.20
N THR A 54 -18.40 -3.40 20.17
CA THR A 54 -17.51 -2.42 20.82
C THR A 54 -16.27 -2.08 20.00
N ILE A 55 -16.15 -2.63 18.77
CA ILE A 55 -14.99 -2.44 17.91
C ILE A 55 -15.09 -1.07 17.22
N PRO A 56 -14.03 -0.23 17.26
CA PRO A 56 -14.02 1.04 16.56
C PRO A 56 -14.30 0.90 15.06
N ALA A 57 -15.10 1.81 14.49
CA ALA A 57 -15.56 1.74 13.10
C ALA A 57 -14.45 1.87 12.04
N ASP A 58 -13.28 2.35 12.43
CA ASP A 58 -12.06 2.47 11.63
C ASP A 58 -11.09 1.29 11.80
N SER A 59 -11.45 0.30 12.61
CA SER A 59 -10.62 -0.90 12.82
C SER A 59 -10.39 -1.68 11.52
N VAL A 60 -9.20 -2.25 11.40
CA VAL A 60 -8.89 -3.30 10.42
C VAL A 60 -9.21 -4.64 11.07
N ILE A 61 -10.10 -5.42 10.47
CA ILE A 61 -10.35 -6.80 10.91
C ILE A 61 -9.84 -7.72 9.83
N LEU A 62 -8.93 -8.61 10.21
CA LEU A 62 -8.37 -9.65 9.37
C LEU A 62 -8.85 -11.00 9.89
N SER A 63 -9.08 -11.95 8.97
CA SER A 63 -9.14 -13.35 9.38
C SER A 63 -7.76 -13.78 9.89
N LYS A 64 -7.71 -14.86 10.68
CA LYS A 64 -6.44 -15.45 11.10
C LYS A 64 -5.54 -15.76 9.89
N ALA A 65 -6.09 -16.39 8.86
CA ALA A 65 -5.37 -16.69 7.63
C ALA A 65 -4.82 -15.44 6.92
N ALA A 66 -5.59 -14.35 6.85
CA ALA A 66 -5.11 -13.10 6.26
C ALA A 66 -4.00 -12.43 7.09
N ALA A 67 -4.02 -12.59 8.41
CA ALA A 67 -2.96 -12.10 9.29
C ALA A 67 -1.67 -12.93 9.17
N GLU A 68 -1.79 -14.26 9.05
CA GLU A 68 -0.66 -15.16 8.77
C GLU A 68 -0.04 -14.83 7.41
N GLU A 69 -0.86 -14.70 6.38
CA GLU A 69 -0.39 -14.33 5.03
C GLU A 69 0.29 -12.96 4.98
N LEU A 70 -0.21 -11.98 5.75
CA LEU A 70 0.47 -10.69 5.88
C LEU A 70 1.84 -10.84 6.57
N THR A 71 1.91 -11.69 7.59
CA THR A 71 3.17 -11.94 8.31
C THR A 71 4.21 -12.59 7.40
N ASP A 72 3.79 -13.55 6.57
CA ASP A 72 4.67 -14.22 5.61
C ASP A 72 5.21 -13.23 4.56
N ARG A 73 4.36 -12.36 4.00
CA ARG A 73 4.81 -11.33 3.05
C ARG A 73 5.77 -10.31 3.69
N LEU A 74 5.54 -9.94 4.96
CA LEU A 74 6.45 -9.05 5.69
C LEU A 74 7.79 -9.73 5.98
N PHE A 75 7.79 -11.05 6.20
CA PHE A 75 9.01 -11.83 6.30
C PHE A 75 9.81 -11.79 5.00
N GLU A 76 9.17 -12.01 3.85
CA GLU A 76 9.82 -11.92 2.52
C GLU A 76 10.43 -10.54 2.28
N VAL A 77 9.70 -9.45 2.60
CA VAL A 77 10.22 -8.08 2.50
C VAL A 77 11.46 -7.87 3.36
N ARG A 78 11.47 -8.39 4.60
CA ARG A 78 12.65 -8.29 5.46
C ARG A 78 13.83 -9.06 4.87
N CYS A 79 13.62 -10.29 4.42
CA CYS A 79 14.68 -11.10 3.81
C CYS A 79 15.28 -10.42 2.59
N ALA A 80 14.47 -9.90 1.68
CA ALA A 80 14.98 -9.16 0.52
C ALA A 80 15.79 -7.91 0.92
N ALA A 81 15.43 -7.23 2.01
CA ALA A 81 16.23 -6.12 2.54
C ALA A 81 17.56 -6.59 3.18
N GLU A 82 17.57 -7.75 3.82
CA GLU A 82 18.77 -8.38 4.37
C GLU A 82 19.72 -8.84 3.26
N ASP A 83 19.19 -9.39 2.16
CA ASP A 83 19.96 -9.79 0.99
C ASP A 83 20.65 -8.58 0.32
N ILE A 84 19.97 -7.44 0.22
CA ILE A 84 20.58 -6.18 -0.26
C ILE A 84 21.73 -5.77 0.66
N ARG A 85 21.54 -5.86 1.98
CA ARG A 85 22.59 -5.52 2.95
C ARG A 85 23.82 -6.41 2.77
N GLU A 86 23.62 -7.71 2.59
CA GLU A 86 24.72 -8.66 2.37
C GLU A 86 25.43 -8.41 1.04
N ALA A 87 24.68 -8.23 -0.05
CA ALA A 87 25.24 -7.91 -1.36
C ALA A 87 26.10 -6.63 -1.33
N VAL A 88 25.66 -5.60 -0.61
CA VAL A 88 26.44 -4.38 -0.42
C VAL A 88 27.70 -4.63 0.43
N ALA A 89 27.61 -5.46 1.46
CA ALA A 89 28.76 -5.82 2.30
C ALA A 89 29.82 -6.62 1.52
N ASP A 90 29.38 -7.49 0.62
CA ASP A 90 30.23 -8.32 -0.23
C ASP A 90 30.79 -7.55 -1.45
N GLY A 91 30.35 -6.31 -1.67
CA GLY A 91 30.82 -5.49 -2.78
C GLY A 91 30.28 -5.94 -4.13
N GLU A 92 29.08 -6.53 -4.15
CA GLU A 92 28.39 -6.93 -5.38
C GLU A 92 28.25 -5.75 -6.36
N PRO A 93 28.27 -6.02 -7.68
CA PRO A 93 28.04 -5.02 -8.71
C PRO A 93 26.73 -4.24 -8.51
N SER A 94 26.75 -2.95 -8.89
CA SER A 94 25.61 -2.07 -8.69
C SER A 94 24.34 -2.52 -9.42
N ASP A 95 24.47 -3.19 -10.55
CA ASP A 95 23.35 -3.78 -11.30
C ASP A 95 22.71 -4.95 -10.54
N SER A 96 23.51 -5.82 -9.90
CA SER A 96 23.00 -6.87 -9.00
C SER A 96 22.23 -6.27 -7.83
N VAL A 97 22.78 -5.25 -7.17
CA VAL A 97 22.13 -4.57 -6.03
C VAL A 97 20.83 -3.88 -6.49
N LEU A 98 20.81 -3.26 -7.68
CA LEU A 98 19.60 -2.66 -8.24
C LEU A 98 18.51 -3.69 -8.53
N GLN A 99 18.86 -4.90 -8.96
CA GLN A 99 17.91 -5.99 -9.16
C GLN A 99 17.25 -6.39 -7.83
N LEU A 100 18.04 -6.57 -6.77
CA LEU A 100 17.53 -6.87 -5.43
C LEU A 100 16.62 -5.75 -4.90
N CYS A 101 16.98 -4.49 -5.13
CA CYS A 101 16.12 -3.35 -4.79
C CYS A 101 14.77 -3.41 -5.51
N GLN A 102 14.76 -3.78 -6.79
CA GLN A 102 13.54 -3.89 -7.57
C GLN A 102 12.64 -5.04 -7.10
N GLU A 103 13.23 -6.16 -6.68
CA GLU A 103 12.53 -7.28 -6.04
C GLU A 103 11.92 -6.85 -4.70
N LEU A 104 12.71 -6.22 -3.81
CA LEU A 104 12.23 -5.70 -2.54
C LEU A 104 11.02 -4.76 -2.72
N VAL A 105 11.07 -3.84 -3.69
CA VAL A 105 9.95 -2.93 -3.99
C VAL A 105 8.72 -3.70 -4.45
N THR A 106 8.89 -4.80 -5.18
CA THR A 106 7.78 -5.66 -5.63
C THR A 106 7.12 -6.36 -4.45
N LEU A 107 7.92 -7.02 -3.60
CA LEU A 107 7.45 -7.69 -2.38
C LEU A 107 6.74 -6.70 -1.44
N ALA A 108 7.29 -5.51 -1.28
CA ALA A 108 6.69 -4.46 -0.44
C ALA A 108 5.31 -4.04 -0.97
N ARG A 109 5.16 -3.84 -2.29
CA ARG A 109 3.87 -3.52 -2.91
C ARG A 109 2.85 -4.64 -2.72
N ASP A 110 3.28 -5.90 -2.78
CA ASP A 110 2.41 -7.04 -2.56
C ASP A 110 1.97 -7.17 -1.09
N ALA A 111 2.83 -6.81 -0.14
CA ALA A 111 2.54 -6.75 1.28
C ALA A 111 1.56 -5.61 1.65
N GLU A 112 1.61 -4.46 0.96
CA GLU A 112 0.69 -3.32 1.18
C GLU A 112 -0.80 -3.67 0.96
N GLY A 113 -1.09 -4.76 0.23
CA GLY A 113 -2.44 -5.22 -0.14
C GLY A 113 -3.29 -5.85 0.98
N VAL A 114 -3.16 -5.38 2.22
CA VAL A 114 -3.72 -5.98 3.46
C VAL A 114 -5.23 -6.28 3.41
N ARG A 115 -6.00 -5.52 2.62
CA ARG A 115 -7.48 -5.62 2.52
C ARG A 115 -7.97 -6.11 1.16
N GLY A 116 -7.06 -6.44 0.24
CA GLY A 116 -7.38 -6.54 -1.18
C GLY A 116 -6.57 -7.59 -1.93
N ARG A 117 -6.77 -8.86 -1.59
CA ARG A 117 -6.78 -10.00 -2.52
C ARG A 117 -7.83 -11.00 -2.02
N SER A 118 -9.07 -10.82 -2.47
CA SER A 118 -10.04 -11.91 -2.58
C SER A 118 -10.14 -12.13 -4.08
N GLU A 119 -9.95 -13.38 -4.52
CA GLU A 119 -9.96 -13.84 -5.92
C GLU A 119 -10.98 -13.12 -6.81
#